data_AF-A0A1Z9BSR0-F1
#
_entry.id   AF-A0A1Z9BSR0-F1
#
_cell.length_a   1.000
_cell.length_b   1.000
_cell.length_c   1.000
_cell.angle_alpha   90.00
_cell.angle_beta   90.00
_cell.angle_gamma   90.00
#
_symmetry.space_group_name_H-M   'P 1'
#
loop_
_entity.id
_entity.type
_entity.pdbx_description
1 polymer ?
#
loop_
_entity_poly.entity_id
_entity_poly.type
_entity_poly.pdbx_seq_one_letter_code
_entity_poly.pdbx_strand_id
1 'polypeptide(L)'
;MTNDNSPIAKARRSTLPRARRRDKNFPPYLLALMMATLLVGSEALAQTPRILLIGDSWVSQAWSAGSFQAALANKGLSQFGVEGGSTTIGGTTAAQWATQPYLNLITAKVNANPTLDIFHLSMGGNDFLGAPAGADLLALANQIIADQVTVVNHILSLQPNAKITIGTYDYTPSGENNIGQAVLTSLLINAVSSIPNYYVLNQLGLLHNRLGFSGLFAAGTTPEPGNWPYYQPLQGGDPLVGGDPAAYADSIHPTAASYVVLAEHAIDAYYLAWLTGAPLVPGLQPVAALALMASLGALGYFKSRGRFP
;
A
#
# COMPACT_ATOMS: atom_id res chain seq x y z
N MET A 1 47.17 -9.49 -59.94
CA MET A 1 47.42 -8.31 -60.80
C MET A 1 46.72 -7.14 -60.15
N THR A 2 47.31 -6.03 -59.73
CA THR A 2 48.67 -5.47 -59.84
C THR A 2 48.73 -4.30 -58.85
N ASN A 3 49.87 -4.19 -58.14
CA ASN A 3 50.70 -3.00 -57.88
C ASN A 3 50.03 -1.67 -57.46
N ASP A 4 50.34 -1.12 -56.27
CA ASP A 4 51.62 -0.52 -55.80
C ASP A 4 51.63 1.01 -56.01
N ASN A 5 51.64 1.80 -54.93
CA ASN A 5 52.73 2.74 -54.62
C ASN A 5 52.41 3.74 -53.49
N SER A 6 53.36 3.80 -52.56
CA SER A 6 53.59 4.76 -51.45
C SER A 6 53.87 6.19 -51.96
N PRO A 7 53.76 7.28 -51.15
CA PRO A 7 54.91 7.66 -50.30
C PRO A 7 54.56 8.31 -48.92
N ILE A 8 55.25 7.81 -47.89
CA ILE A 8 56.04 8.53 -46.88
C ILE A 8 55.67 10.01 -46.60
N ALA A 9 55.22 10.31 -45.36
CA ALA A 9 55.41 11.64 -44.75
C ALA A 9 55.55 11.60 -43.20
N LYS A 10 56.80 11.79 -42.78
CA LYS A 10 57.32 12.45 -41.56
C LYS A 10 56.53 12.36 -40.23
N ALA A 11 57.15 11.61 -39.33
CA ALA A 11 56.93 11.65 -37.88
C ALA A 11 57.08 13.06 -37.29
N ARG A 12 56.08 13.51 -36.52
CA ARG A 12 56.23 14.53 -35.47
C ARG A 12 56.24 13.83 -34.11
N ARG A 13 57.39 13.84 -33.44
CA ARG A 13 57.53 13.42 -32.04
C ARG A 13 56.81 14.45 -31.15
N SER A 14 55.67 14.07 -30.57
CA SER A 14 55.10 14.82 -29.45
C SER A 14 55.79 14.37 -28.16
N THR A 15 56.49 15.29 -27.52
CA THR A 15 57.06 15.12 -26.19
C THR A 15 55.95 15.26 -25.16
N LEU A 16 55.27 14.15 -24.83
CA LEU A 16 54.37 14.12 -23.68
C LEU A 16 55.19 14.21 -22.38
N PRO A 17 54.81 15.09 -21.44
CA PRO A 17 55.48 15.18 -20.14
C PRO A 17 55.32 13.84 -19.41
N ARG A 18 56.44 13.26 -18.95
CA ARG A 18 56.43 12.12 -18.02
C ARG A 18 55.70 12.56 -16.75
N ALA A 19 54.47 12.08 -16.58
CA ALA A 19 53.72 12.23 -15.34
C ALA A 19 54.56 11.62 -14.20
N ARG A 20 54.97 12.45 -13.25
CA ARG A 20 55.63 12.00 -12.02
C ARG A 20 54.65 11.06 -11.31
N ARG A 21 55.00 9.77 -11.23
CA ARG A 21 54.40 8.84 -10.25
C ARG A 21 54.61 9.46 -8.87
N ARG A 22 53.58 10.09 -8.32
CA ARG A 22 53.49 10.34 -6.88
C ARG A 22 53.14 9.00 -6.27
N ASP A 23 54.09 8.38 -5.60
CA ASP A 23 53.86 7.25 -4.73
C ASP A 23 52.95 7.73 -3.59
N LYS A 24 51.63 7.60 -3.81
CA LYS A 24 50.62 7.84 -2.79
C LYS A 24 50.69 6.66 -1.84
N ASN A 25 51.61 6.73 -0.88
CA ASN A 25 51.58 5.89 0.30
C ASN A 25 50.28 6.21 1.04
N PHE A 26 49.21 5.47 0.72
CA PHE A 26 47.97 5.52 1.47
C PHE A 26 48.28 5.06 2.89
N PRO A 27 48.03 5.89 3.91
CA PRO A 27 48.25 5.50 5.29
C PRO A 27 47.47 4.21 5.59
N PRO A 28 48.10 3.15 6.13
CA PRO A 28 47.45 1.86 6.34
C PRO A 28 46.18 1.96 7.23
N TYR A 29 46.09 3.01 8.03
CA TYR A 29 44.93 3.32 8.88
C TYR A 29 43.68 3.74 8.09
N LEU A 30 43.82 4.36 6.92
CA LEU A 30 42.70 4.74 6.05
C LEU A 30 42.06 3.52 5.37
N LEU A 31 42.85 2.50 5.06
CA LEU A 31 42.36 1.22 4.54
C LEU A 31 41.65 0.41 5.64
N ALA A 32 42.19 0.43 6.87
CA ALA A 32 41.56 -0.18 8.03
C ALA A 32 40.24 0.51 8.41
N LEU A 33 40.15 1.84 8.29
CA LEU A 33 38.92 2.59 8.54
C LEU A 33 37.86 2.32 7.45
N MET A 34 38.25 2.26 6.17
CA MET A 34 37.34 1.87 5.08
C MET A 34 36.82 0.43 5.23
N MET A 35 37.68 -0.52 5.64
CA MET A 35 37.27 -1.90 5.91
C MET A 35 36.38 -2.02 7.15
N ALA A 36 36.62 -1.22 8.20
CA ALA A 36 35.75 -1.17 9.38
C ALA A 36 34.38 -0.57 9.06
N THR A 37 34.27 0.37 8.12
CA THR A 37 32.98 0.88 7.63
C THR A 37 32.25 -0.07 6.68
N LEU A 38 32.98 -0.97 6.00
CA LEU A 38 32.40 -2.01 5.13
C LEU A 38 31.93 -3.26 5.90
N LEU A 39 32.33 -3.40 7.17
CA LEU A 39 31.93 -4.47 8.09
C LEU A 39 30.78 -4.06 9.03
N VAL A 40 30.27 -2.84 8.92
CA VAL A 40 28.89 -2.54 9.36
C VAL A 40 27.99 -3.18 8.32
N GLY A 41 27.91 -4.51 8.40
CA GLY A 41 27.17 -5.35 7.50
C GLY A 41 25.77 -4.77 7.36
N SER A 42 25.32 -4.64 6.12
CA SER A 42 23.91 -4.60 5.81
C SER A 42 23.34 -5.94 6.27
N GLU A 43 23.08 -6.07 7.57
CA GLU A 43 22.03 -6.96 8.01
C GLU A 43 20.79 -6.43 7.28
N ALA A 44 20.43 -7.12 6.19
CA ALA A 44 19.08 -7.06 5.70
C ALA A 44 18.25 -7.55 6.89
N LEU A 45 17.83 -6.61 7.74
CA LEU A 45 17.02 -6.89 8.90
C LEU A 45 15.83 -7.68 8.35
N ALA A 46 15.76 -8.95 8.73
CA ALA A 46 14.65 -9.79 8.33
C ALA A 46 13.37 -9.04 8.72
N GLN A 47 12.52 -8.76 7.73
CA GLN A 47 11.28 -8.04 8.00
C GLN A 47 10.45 -8.85 8.99
N THR A 48 9.94 -8.22 10.04
CA THR A 48 9.04 -8.88 10.99
C THR A 48 7.64 -8.88 10.40
N PRO A 49 7.04 -10.03 10.02
CA PRO A 49 5.70 -10.05 9.45
C PRO A 49 4.68 -9.49 10.46
N ARG A 50 3.97 -8.43 10.08
CA ARG A 50 2.91 -7.83 10.91
C ARG A 50 1.56 -7.81 10.21
N ILE A 51 1.57 -7.76 8.88
CA ILE A 51 0.37 -7.61 8.05
C ILE A 51 0.11 -8.92 7.30
N LEU A 52 -1.11 -9.45 7.43
CA LEU A 52 -1.61 -10.55 6.60
C LEU A 52 -2.67 -10.04 5.63
N LEU A 53 -2.44 -10.29 4.34
CA LEU A 53 -3.37 -10.00 3.25
C LEU A 53 -4.27 -11.22 3.01
N ILE A 54 -5.58 -11.00 2.98
CA ILE A 54 -6.59 -12.06 2.83
C ILE A 54 -7.64 -11.64 1.81
N GLY A 55 -7.92 -12.50 0.83
CA GLY A 55 -9.05 -12.26 -0.07
C GLY A 55 -8.80 -12.60 -1.52
N ASP A 56 -9.45 -11.85 -2.40
CA ASP A 56 -9.63 -12.20 -3.80
C ASP A 56 -8.55 -11.66 -4.76
N SER A 57 -8.91 -11.44 -6.03
CA SER A 57 -7.98 -10.99 -7.07
C SER A 57 -7.42 -9.60 -6.78
N TRP A 58 -8.14 -8.72 -6.09
CA TRP A 58 -7.63 -7.38 -5.81
C TRP A 58 -6.43 -7.43 -4.87
N VAL A 59 -6.56 -8.15 -3.76
CA VAL A 59 -5.45 -8.30 -2.83
C VAL A 59 -4.38 -9.25 -3.36
N SER A 60 -4.74 -10.25 -4.20
CA SER A 60 -3.78 -11.14 -4.86
C SER A 60 -2.85 -10.39 -5.81
N GLN A 61 -3.40 -9.45 -6.60
CA GLN A 61 -2.60 -8.60 -7.46
C GLN A 61 -1.79 -7.57 -6.67
N ALA A 62 -2.36 -6.97 -5.62
CA ALA A 62 -1.62 -6.09 -4.73
C ALA A 62 -0.42 -6.79 -4.07
N TRP A 63 -0.60 -8.04 -3.61
CA TRP A 63 0.44 -8.91 -3.07
C TRP A 63 1.52 -9.22 -4.11
N SER A 64 1.11 -9.69 -5.29
CA SER A 64 2.03 -10.06 -6.39
C SER A 64 2.87 -8.85 -6.84
N ALA A 65 2.27 -7.65 -6.86
CA ALA A 65 2.96 -6.40 -7.19
C ALA A 65 3.85 -5.85 -6.05
N GLY A 66 3.83 -6.45 -4.86
CA GLY A 66 4.58 -5.94 -3.70
C GLY A 66 4.09 -4.58 -3.19
N SER A 67 2.80 -4.29 -3.38
CA SER A 67 2.25 -2.92 -3.23
C SER A 67 2.32 -2.41 -1.80
N PHE A 68 2.01 -3.27 -0.82
CA PHE A 68 2.12 -2.92 0.60
C PHE A 68 3.58 -2.79 1.05
N GLN A 69 4.49 -3.59 0.53
CA GLN A 69 5.92 -3.49 0.82
C GLN A 69 6.49 -2.17 0.29
N ALA A 70 6.13 -1.80 -0.94
CA ALA A 70 6.50 -0.51 -1.54
C ALA A 70 5.92 0.66 -0.73
N ALA A 71 4.64 0.60 -0.37
CA ALA A 71 3.99 1.63 0.43
C ALA A 71 4.61 1.78 1.83
N LEU A 72 4.95 0.67 2.51
CA LEU A 72 5.69 0.70 3.77
C LEU A 72 7.09 1.33 3.59
N ALA A 73 7.80 0.98 2.52
CA ALA A 73 9.11 1.55 2.24
C ALA A 73 9.05 3.07 2.00
N ASN A 74 8.05 3.54 1.27
CA ASN A 74 7.81 4.98 1.04
C ASN A 74 7.58 5.76 2.33
N LYS A 75 7.11 5.08 3.39
CA LYS A 75 6.84 5.67 4.71
C LYS A 75 7.96 5.41 5.73
N GLY A 76 9.08 4.81 5.33
CA GLY A 76 10.19 4.47 6.23
C GLY A 76 9.86 3.34 7.22
N LEU A 77 8.94 2.44 6.83
CA LEU A 77 8.42 1.33 7.63
C LEU A 77 8.90 -0.05 7.12
N SER A 78 10.00 -0.09 6.36
CA SER A 78 10.53 -1.31 5.73
C SER A 78 10.90 -2.44 6.69
N GLN A 79 11.01 -2.16 8.00
CA GLN A 79 11.23 -3.18 9.03
C GLN A 79 10.01 -4.10 9.25
N PHE A 80 8.82 -3.68 8.82
CA PHE A 80 7.60 -4.48 8.92
C PHE A 80 7.36 -5.27 7.64
N GLY A 81 7.05 -6.56 7.81
CA GLY A 81 6.78 -7.51 6.73
C GLY A 81 5.30 -7.69 6.46
N VAL A 82 5.00 -8.11 5.24
CA VAL A 82 3.66 -8.41 4.73
C VAL A 82 3.65 -9.87 4.26
N GLU A 83 2.57 -10.58 4.56
CA GLU A 83 2.31 -11.94 4.11
C GLU A 83 1.03 -11.98 3.26
N GLY A 84 1.01 -12.80 2.21
CA GLY A 84 -0.20 -13.01 1.40
C GLY A 84 -0.22 -14.31 0.59
N GLY A 85 0.92 -15.02 0.48
CA GLY A 85 1.11 -16.06 -0.54
C GLY A 85 0.05 -17.17 -0.64
N SER A 86 -0.52 -17.63 0.47
CA SER A 86 -1.59 -18.65 0.47
C SER A 86 -2.97 -18.10 0.84
N THR A 87 -3.06 -16.81 1.14
CA THR A 87 -4.29 -16.15 1.62
C THR A 87 -4.84 -15.14 0.63
N THR A 88 -4.20 -14.92 -0.52
CA THR A 88 -4.68 -14.04 -1.57
C THR A 88 -4.96 -14.83 -2.87
N ILE A 89 -6.20 -15.21 -3.11
CA ILE A 89 -6.61 -16.18 -4.14
C ILE A 89 -7.61 -15.52 -5.09
N GLY A 90 -7.18 -15.28 -6.33
CA GLY A 90 -8.00 -14.65 -7.37
C GLY A 90 -9.35 -15.35 -7.62
N GLY A 91 -10.40 -14.56 -7.86
CA GLY A 91 -11.74 -15.04 -8.21
C GLY A 91 -12.56 -15.60 -7.04
N THR A 92 -12.04 -15.56 -5.81
CA THR A 92 -12.76 -16.08 -4.65
C THR A 92 -13.85 -15.14 -4.15
N THR A 93 -14.92 -15.70 -3.61
CA THR A 93 -16.05 -14.97 -3.01
C THR A 93 -15.92 -14.89 -1.49
N ALA A 94 -16.63 -13.94 -0.86
CA ALA A 94 -16.73 -13.88 0.59
C ALA A 94 -17.29 -15.20 1.17
N ALA A 95 -18.32 -15.76 0.52
CA ALA A 95 -18.90 -17.04 0.90
C ALA A 95 -17.88 -18.19 0.92
N GLN A 96 -16.94 -18.23 -0.04
CA GLN A 96 -15.86 -19.23 -0.03
C GLN A 96 -14.91 -19.02 1.15
N TRP A 97 -14.52 -17.78 1.44
CA TRP A 97 -13.65 -17.45 2.57
C TRP A 97 -14.25 -17.83 3.92
N ALA A 98 -15.58 -17.81 4.05
CA ALA A 98 -16.30 -18.25 5.25
C ALA A 98 -16.31 -19.79 5.45
N THR A 99 -15.80 -20.58 4.50
CA THR A 99 -15.75 -22.05 4.63
C THR A 99 -14.48 -22.57 5.31
N GLN A 100 -14.57 -23.73 5.96
CA GLN A 100 -13.45 -24.32 6.70
C GLN A 100 -12.14 -24.46 5.89
N PRO A 101 -12.13 -24.86 4.61
CA PRO A 101 -10.90 -24.93 3.82
C PRO A 101 -10.15 -23.60 3.76
N TYR A 102 -10.85 -22.47 3.59
CA TYR A 102 -10.23 -21.15 3.51
C TYR A 102 -9.86 -20.60 4.89
N LEU A 103 -10.70 -20.83 5.91
CA LEU A 103 -10.37 -20.50 7.30
C LEU A 103 -9.09 -21.21 7.77
N ASN A 104 -8.87 -22.46 7.32
CA ASN A 104 -7.63 -23.19 7.60
C ASN A 104 -6.38 -22.55 7.01
N LEU A 105 -6.47 -21.86 5.86
CA LEU A 105 -5.35 -21.12 5.28
C LEU A 105 -4.93 -19.95 6.19
N ILE A 106 -5.91 -19.25 6.76
CA ILE A 106 -5.68 -18.17 7.73
C ILE A 106 -5.04 -18.74 9.00
N THR A 107 -5.60 -19.82 9.54
CA THR A 107 -5.03 -20.51 10.72
C THR A 107 -3.57 -20.92 10.50
N ALA A 108 -3.27 -21.52 9.36
CA ALA A 108 -1.91 -21.94 9.02
C ALA A 108 -0.94 -20.76 8.97
N LYS A 109 -1.35 -19.62 8.39
CA LYS A 109 -0.52 -18.42 8.31
C LYS A 109 -0.28 -17.75 9.65
N VAL A 110 -1.32 -17.63 10.49
CA VAL A 110 -1.20 -17.08 11.85
C VAL A 110 -0.31 -17.96 12.73
N ASN A 111 -0.48 -19.28 12.67
CA ASN A 111 0.36 -20.20 13.44
C ASN A 111 1.83 -20.17 13.01
N ALA A 112 2.10 -20.01 11.70
CA ALA A 112 3.46 -19.89 11.18
C ALA A 112 4.11 -18.54 11.51
N ASN A 113 3.33 -17.48 11.72
CA ASN A 113 3.82 -16.13 11.98
C ASN A 113 3.06 -15.50 13.16
N PRO A 114 3.39 -15.83 14.41
CA PRO A 114 2.69 -15.31 15.59
C PRO A 114 2.79 -13.79 15.77
N THR A 115 3.67 -13.12 15.03
CA THR A 115 3.82 -11.66 15.03
C THR A 115 2.76 -10.93 14.21
N LEU A 116 1.94 -11.65 13.42
CA LEU A 116 0.84 -11.07 12.65
C LEU A 116 -0.23 -10.50 13.59
N ASP A 117 -0.46 -9.20 13.51
CA ASP A 117 -1.46 -8.49 14.31
C ASP A 117 -2.30 -7.49 13.50
N ILE A 118 -1.99 -7.30 12.21
CA ILE A 118 -2.77 -6.49 11.27
C ILE A 118 -3.29 -7.40 10.14
N PHE A 119 -4.59 -7.33 9.86
CA PHE A 119 -5.23 -8.17 8.85
C PHE A 119 -5.98 -7.29 7.84
N HIS A 120 -5.58 -7.39 6.58
CA HIS A 120 -6.20 -6.67 5.47
C HIS A 120 -7.06 -7.63 4.65
N LEU A 121 -8.37 -7.44 4.68
CA LEU A 121 -9.34 -8.23 3.94
C LEU A 121 -9.75 -7.48 2.67
N SER A 122 -9.90 -8.17 1.55
CA SER A 122 -10.55 -7.65 0.34
C SER A 122 -11.32 -8.79 -0.35
N MET A 123 -12.64 -8.79 -0.18
CA MET A 123 -13.53 -9.87 -0.66
C MET A 123 -14.95 -9.34 -0.83
N GLY A 124 -15.80 -10.04 -1.58
CA GLY A 124 -17.18 -9.61 -1.86
C GLY A 124 -17.40 -9.09 -3.29
N GLY A 125 -16.34 -8.74 -4.02
CA GLY A 125 -16.48 -8.25 -5.39
C GLY A 125 -16.97 -9.32 -6.35
N ASN A 126 -16.41 -10.53 -6.24
CA ASN A 126 -16.82 -11.68 -7.05
C ASN A 126 -18.24 -12.15 -6.71
N ASP A 127 -18.73 -11.93 -5.49
CA ASP A 127 -20.11 -12.23 -5.09
C ASP A 127 -21.11 -11.39 -5.91
N PHE A 128 -20.80 -10.10 -6.13
CA PHE A 128 -21.61 -9.25 -7.01
C PHE A 128 -21.46 -9.62 -8.48
N LEU A 129 -20.24 -9.88 -8.96
CA LEU A 129 -20.00 -10.24 -10.37
C LEU A 129 -20.65 -11.57 -10.75
N GLY A 130 -20.71 -12.52 -9.80
CA GLY A 130 -21.36 -13.82 -9.98
C GLY A 130 -22.86 -13.83 -9.71
N ALA A 131 -23.45 -12.71 -9.29
CA ALA A 131 -24.86 -12.65 -8.94
C ALA A 131 -25.75 -12.79 -10.19
N PRO A 132 -26.87 -13.52 -10.12
CA PRO A 132 -27.81 -13.59 -11.23
C PRO A 132 -28.45 -12.22 -11.50
N ALA A 133 -28.81 -11.97 -12.76
CA ALA A 133 -29.53 -10.75 -13.14
C ALA A 133 -30.83 -10.61 -12.31
N GLY A 134 -31.05 -9.42 -11.75
CA GLY A 134 -32.21 -9.15 -10.89
C GLY A 134 -32.09 -9.64 -9.45
N ALA A 135 -30.90 -10.06 -9.01
CA ALA A 135 -30.65 -10.38 -7.60
C ALA A 135 -31.02 -9.19 -6.69
N ASP A 136 -31.57 -9.50 -5.52
CA ASP A 136 -31.77 -8.52 -4.46
C ASP A 136 -30.41 -8.10 -3.90
N LEU A 137 -29.95 -6.91 -4.32
CA LEU A 137 -28.64 -6.37 -3.95
C LEU A 137 -28.49 -6.17 -2.44
N LEU A 138 -29.58 -5.86 -1.73
CA LEU A 138 -29.55 -5.67 -0.28
C LEU A 138 -29.39 -7.02 0.43
N ALA A 139 -30.15 -8.03 0.02
CA ALA A 139 -30.02 -9.39 0.55
C ALA A 139 -28.62 -9.96 0.28
N LEU A 140 -28.10 -9.77 -0.94
CA LEU A 140 -26.76 -10.19 -1.31
C LEU A 140 -25.68 -9.48 -0.47
N ALA A 141 -25.77 -8.15 -0.33
CA ALA A 141 -24.82 -7.40 0.49
C ALA A 141 -24.84 -7.85 1.96
N ASN A 142 -26.01 -8.12 2.54
CA ASN A 142 -26.12 -8.65 3.89
C ASN A 142 -25.49 -10.04 4.03
N GLN A 143 -25.63 -10.91 3.02
CA GLN A 143 -24.97 -12.22 3.02
C GLN A 143 -23.44 -12.07 2.95
N ILE A 144 -22.93 -11.22 2.06
CA ILE A 144 -21.49 -10.92 1.96
C ILE A 144 -20.94 -10.44 3.31
N ILE A 145 -21.66 -9.54 3.99
CA ILE A 145 -21.27 -9.04 5.32
C ILE A 145 -21.24 -10.18 6.34
N ALA A 146 -22.24 -11.06 6.36
CA ALA A 146 -22.27 -12.20 7.28
C ALA A 146 -21.08 -13.15 7.06
N ASP A 147 -20.72 -13.39 5.81
CA ASP A 147 -19.55 -14.21 5.44
C ASP A 147 -18.24 -13.54 5.86
N GLN A 148 -18.11 -12.22 5.65
CA GLN A 148 -16.95 -11.45 6.13
C GLN A 148 -16.85 -11.47 7.67
N VAL A 149 -17.97 -11.36 8.38
CA VAL A 149 -18.01 -11.47 9.86
C VAL A 149 -17.57 -12.85 10.33
N THR A 150 -17.91 -13.91 9.61
CA THR A 150 -17.39 -15.27 9.89
C THR A 150 -15.86 -15.30 9.84
N VAL A 151 -15.26 -14.72 8.80
CA VAL A 151 -13.80 -14.64 8.63
C VAL A 151 -13.16 -13.80 9.76
N VAL A 152 -13.75 -12.65 10.08
CA VAL A 152 -13.28 -11.76 11.15
C VAL A 152 -13.32 -12.45 12.51
N ASN A 153 -14.43 -13.11 12.86
CA ASN A 153 -14.55 -13.83 14.11
C ASN A 153 -13.54 -14.98 14.20
N HIS A 154 -13.27 -15.66 13.08
CA HIS A 154 -12.21 -16.67 13.02
C HIS A 154 -10.83 -16.06 13.32
N ILE A 155 -10.48 -14.93 12.69
CA ILE A 155 -9.23 -14.21 12.98
C ILE A 155 -9.14 -13.82 14.46
N LEU A 156 -10.19 -13.22 15.02
CA LEU A 156 -10.23 -12.80 16.42
C LEU A 156 -10.15 -13.99 17.40
N SER A 157 -10.61 -15.17 17.00
CA SER A 157 -10.45 -16.40 17.80
C SER A 157 -8.99 -16.86 17.89
N LEU A 158 -8.18 -16.58 16.86
CA LEU A 158 -6.76 -16.90 16.81
C LEU A 158 -5.89 -15.79 17.42
N GLN A 159 -6.29 -14.53 17.21
CA GLN A 159 -5.58 -13.33 17.62
C GLN A 159 -6.59 -12.31 18.19
N PRO A 160 -6.92 -12.38 19.49
CA PRO A 160 -7.93 -11.52 20.11
C PRO A 160 -7.65 -10.01 20.03
N ASN A 161 -6.37 -9.64 19.85
CA ASN A 161 -5.92 -8.25 19.72
C ASN A 161 -5.67 -7.84 18.25
N ALA A 162 -6.07 -8.67 17.28
CA ALA A 162 -5.92 -8.38 15.87
C ALA A 162 -6.61 -7.06 15.49
N LYS A 163 -5.96 -6.30 14.60
CA LYS A 163 -6.49 -5.07 14.02
C LYS A 163 -6.83 -5.35 12.57
N ILE A 164 -8.10 -5.21 12.22
CA ILE A 164 -8.65 -5.77 11.00
C ILE A 164 -9.26 -4.65 10.17
N THR A 165 -8.90 -4.58 8.89
CA THR A 165 -9.59 -3.73 7.91
C THR A 165 -10.23 -4.57 6.82
N ILE A 166 -11.44 -4.23 6.41
CA ILE A 166 -12.01 -4.64 5.12
C ILE A 166 -11.82 -3.50 4.11
N GLY A 167 -10.97 -3.71 3.11
CA GLY A 167 -10.77 -2.80 1.99
C GLY A 167 -11.95 -2.88 1.03
N THR A 168 -12.64 -1.77 0.83
CA THR A 168 -13.66 -1.65 -0.21
C THR A 168 -12.99 -1.56 -1.57
N TYR A 169 -13.75 -1.78 -2.63
CA TYR A 169 -13.27 -1.57 -3.99
C TYR A 169 -13.37 -0.09 -4.37
N ASP A 170 -12.59 0.31 -5.36
CA ASP A 170 -12.69 1.60 -6.04
C ASP A 170 -13.61 1.49 -7.28
N TYR A 171 -13.90 2.60 -7.94
CA TYR A 171 -14.69 2.64 -9.18
C TYR A 171 -13.96 1.93 -10.31
N THR A 172 -14.54 0.85 -10.83
CA THR A 172 -13.98 0.15 -11.98
C THR A 172 -14.32 0.87 -13.29
N PRO A 173 -13.45 0.79 -14.32
CA PRO A 173 -13.77 1.31 -15.66
C PRO A 173 -15.02 0.68 -16.28
N SER A 174 -15.31 -0.61 -16.03
CA SER A 174 -16.53 -1.25 -16.56
C SER A 174 -17.80 -0.72 -15.92
N GLY A 175 -17.71 -0.18 -14.71
CA GLY A 175 -18.86 0.29 -13.93
C GLY A 175 -19.79 -0.82 -13.42
N GLU A 176 -19.52 -2.08 -13.77
CA GLU A 176 -20.42 -3.22 -13.60
C GLU A 176 -20.81 -3.48 -12.14
N ASN A 177 -20.01 -3.02 -11.18
CA ASN A 177 -20.26 -3.24 -9.76
C ASN A 177 -20.25 -1.97 -8.89
N ASN A 178 -19.99 -0.78 -9.43
CA ASN A 178 -19.75 0.43 -8.62
C ASN A 178 -20.92 0.74 -7.66
N ILE A 179 -22.17 0.58 -8.12
CA ILE A 179 -23.37 0.77 -7.29
C ILE A 179 -23.46 -0.29 -6.19
N GLY A 180 -23.27 -1.56 -6.54
CA GLY A 180 -23.30 -2.67 -5.57
C GLY A 180 -22.23 -2.49 -4.49
N GLN A 181 -21.04 -2.03 -4.87
CA GLN A 181 -19.95 -1.74 -3.93
C GLN A 181 -20.25 -0.54 -3.02
N ALA A 182 -20.90 0.51 -3.54
CA ALA A 182 -21.34 1.64 -2.72
C ALA A 182 -22.39 1.22 -1.69
N VAL A 183 -23.34 0.36 -2.09
CA VAL A 183 -24.35 -0.22 -1.17
C VAL A 183 -23.66 -1.08 -0.11
N LEU A 184 -22.79 -2.02 -0.51
CA LEU A 184 -22.04 -2.87 0.41
C LEU A 184 -21.22 -2.03 1.40
N THR A 185 -20.50 -1.01 0.92
CA THR A 185 -19.68 -0.13 1.77
C THR A 185 -20.53 0.60 2.81
N SER A 186 -21.69 1.12 2.41
CA SER A 186 -22.64 1.79 3.32
C SER A 186 -23.12 0.85 4.44
N LEU A 187 -23.47 -0.38 4.08
CA LEU A 187 -23.95 -1.38 5.02
C LEU A 187 -22.82 -1.89 5.94
N LEU A 188 -21.62 -2.07 5.38
CA LEU A 188 -20.44 -2.51 6.12
C LEU A 188 -20.09 -1.55 7.25
N ILE A 189 -20.08 -0.23 6.99
CA ILE A 189 -19.75 0.77 8.02
C ILE A 189 -20.63 0.60 9.27
N ASN A 190 -21.92 0.32 9.08
CA ASN A 190 -22.85 0.08 10.18
C ASN A 190 -22.66 -1.29 10.84
N ALA A 191 -22.35 -2.32 10.04
CA ALA A 191 -22.13 -3.66 10.58
C ALA A 191 -20.86 -3.75 11.44
N VAL A 192 -19.75 -3.17 10.95
CA VAL A 192 -18.45 -3.27 11.64
C VAL A 192 -18.39 -2.46 12.92
N SER A 193 -19.23 -1.41 13.08
CA SER A 193 -19.16 -0.54 14.27
C SER A 193 -19.43 -1.25 15.59
N SER A 194 -20.02 -2.46 15.53
CA SER A 194 -20.29 -3.31 16.70
C SER A 194 -19.18 -4.31 17.03
N ILE A 195 -18.19 -4.49 16.14
CA ILE A 195 -17.13 -5.48 16.26
C ILE A 195 -15.82 -4.76 16.62
N PRO A 196 -15.27 -4.99 17.83
CA PRO A 196 -14.01 -4.36 18.23
C PRO A 196 -12.88 -4.66 17.26
N ASN A 197 -12.04 -3.65 17.00
CA ASN A 197 -10.86 -3.72 16.14
C ASN A 197 -11.15 -4.07 14.67
N TYR A 198 -12.40 -4.02 14.21
CA TYR A 198 -12.77 -4.21 12.81
C TYR A 198 -13.22 -2.89 12.17
N TYR A 199 -12.53 -2.48 11.11
CA TYR A 199 -12.73 -1.18 10.46
C TYR A 199 -12.98 -1.35 8.96
N VAL A 200 -13.76 -0.44 8.38
CA VAL A 200 -13.85 -0.33 6.92
C VAL A 200 -12.71 0.57 6.46
N LEU A 201 -11.87 0.08 5.55
CA LEU A 201 -10.94 0.91 4.79
C LEU A 201 -11.67 1.35 3.52
N ASN A 202 -12.19 2.56 3.54
CA ASN A 202 -12.99 3.08 2.45
C ASN A 202 -12.09 3.61 1.32
N GLN A 203 -12.15 2.95 0.18
CA GLN A 203 -11.37 3.25 -1.03
C GLN A 203 -12.25 3.71 -2.19
N LEU A 204 -13.55 3.87 -1.99
CA LEU A 204 -14.49 4.19 -3.06
C LEU A 204 -14.22 5.60 -3.62
N GLY A 205 -13.74 5.68 -4.87
CA GLY A 205 -13.36 6.94 -5.51
C GLY A 205 -11.99 7.48 -5.10
N LEU A 206 -11.15 6.66 -4.48
CA LEU A 206 -9.83 7.07 -4.01
C LEU A 206 -8.88 7.37 -5.17
N LEU A 207 -8.85 6.53 -6.21
CA LEU A 207 -7.99 6.71 -7.38
C LEU A 207 -8.38 7.95 -8.18
N HIS A 208 -9.67 8.32 -8.22
CA HIS A 208 -10.10 9.62 -8.75
C HIS A 208 -9.43 10.79 -8.00
N ASN A 209 -9.43 10.75 -6.66
CA ASN A 209 -8.76 11.78 -5.88
C ASN A 209 -7.24 11.74 -6.05
N ARG A 210 -6.61 10.57 -6.00
CA ARG A 210 -5.15 10.47 -5.93
C ARG A 210 -4.45 10.58 -7.27
N LEU A 211 -5.08 10.09 -8.34
CA LEU A 211 -4.52 10.05 -9.69
C LEU A 211 -5.24 10.97 -10.67
N GLY A 212 -6.46 11.41 -10.36
CA GLY A 212 -7.31 12.15 -11.29
C GLY A 212 -8.03 11.23 -12.27
N PHE A 213 -8.56 11.84 -13.33
CA PHE A 213 -9.12 11.14 -14.48
C PHE A 213 -8.72 11.90 -15.75
N SER A 214 -8.04 11.20 -16.65
CA SER A 214 -7.50 11.71 -17.90
C SER A 214 -8.57 12.42 -18.74
N GLY A 215 -8.44 13.75 -18.85
CA GLY A 215 -9.34 14.59 -19.63
C GLY A 215 -10.62 15.05 -18.90
N LEU A 216 -10.86 14.63 -17.65
CA LEU A 216 -12.02 15.07 -16.86
C LEU A 216 -11.62 15.92 -15.65
N PHE A 217 -10.73 15.42 -14.79
CA PHE A 217 -10.31 16.13 -13.58
C PHE A 217 -8.87 15.76 -13.17
N ALA A 218 -8.19 16.68 -12.50
CA ALA A 218 -6.82 16.48 -12.05
C ALA A 218 -6.76 15.74 -10.70
N ALA A 219 -5.59 15.18 -10.37
CA ALA A 219 -5.35 14.65 -9.04
C ALA A 219 -5.59 15.74 -7.97
N GLY A 220 -6.25 15.36 -6.88
CA GLY A 220 -6.57 16.18 -5.71
C GLY A 220 -7.81 17.07 -5.87
N THR A 221 -8.46 17.09 -7.04
CA THR A 221 -9.60 18.00 -7.26
C THR A 221 -10.96 17.41 -6.89
N THR A 222 -11.09 16.08 -6.84
CA THR A 222 -12.30 15.42 -6.34
C THR A 222 -12.18 15.13 -4.84
N PRO A 223 -13.28 14.95 -4.10
CA PRO A 223 -13.22 14.57 -2.69
C PRO A 223 -12.47 13.26 -2.47
N GLU A 224 -11.72 13.17 -1.38
CA GLU A 224 -11.14 11.90 -0.90
C GLU A 224 -12.20 11.13 -0.08
N PRO A 225 -12.32 9.79 -0.21
CA PRO A 225 -13.26 9.05 0.64
C PRO A 225 -12.87 9.14 2.11
N GLY A 226 -13.86 9.38 2.97
CA GLY A 226 -13.68 9.43 4.41
C GLY A 226 -13.48 8.04 5.01
N ASN A 227 -12.67 7.97 6.07
CA ASN A 227 -12.45 6.77 6.89
C ASN A 227 -13.03 6.95 8.31
N TRP A 228 -12.85 5.93 9.15
CA TRP A 228 -13.24 5.98 10.56
C TRP A 228 -12.70 7.25 11.26
N PRO A 229 -13.46 7.87 12.17
CA PRO A 229 -14.80 7.49 12.62
C PRO A 229 -15.95 8.08 11.79
N TYR A 230 -15.66 8.93 10.81
CA TYR A 230 -16.69 9.77 10.20
C TYR A 230 -17.22 9.21 8.87
N TYR A 231 -16.36 8.61 8.05
CA TYR A 231 -16.71 8.13 6.72
C TYR A 231 -17.44 9.20 5.87
N GLN A 232 -17.01 10.46 6.01
CA GLN A 232 -17.56 11.60 5.27
C GLN A 232 -16.45 12.27 4.42
N PRO A 233 -16.65 12.43 3.10
CA PRO A 233 -17.75 11.84 2.34
C PRO A 233 -17.65 10.31 2.29
N LEU A 234 -18.78 9.62 2.16
CA LEU A 234 -18.77 8.17 1.98
C LEU A 234 -18.10 7.79 0.64
N GLN A 235 -18.46 8.53 -0.41
CA GLN A 235 -17.90 8.33 -1.74
C GLN A 235 -16.91 9.47 -1.99
N GLY A 236 -15.66 9.11 -2.26
CA GLY A 236 -14.72 10.03 -2.89
C GLY A 236 -14.99 10.14 -4.39
N GLY A 237 -14.15 10.89 -5.10
CA GLY A 237 -14.24 10.98 -6.55
C GLY A 237 -15.54 11.61 -7.05
N ASP A 238 -15.87 11.31 -8.31
CA ASP A 238 -17.21 11.50 -8.88
C ASP A 238 -17.89 10.12 -9.05
N PRO A 239 -18.99 9.83 -8.33
CA PRO A 239 -19.67 8.53 -8.39
C PRO A 239 -20.40 8.27 -9.72
N LEU A 240 -20.55 9.30 -10.57
CA LEU A 240 -21.16 9.18 -11.89
C LEU A 240 -20.15 8.78 -12.97
N VAL A 241 -18.86 8.70 -12.62
CA VAL A 241 -17.76 8.37 -13.51
C VAL A 241 -17.16 7.04 -13.05
N GLY A 242 -16.92 6.11 -13.99
CA GLY A 242 -16.16 4.90 -13.71
C GLY A 242 -14.68 5.21 -13.47
N GLY A 243 -13.85 4.21 -13.13
CA GLY A 243 -12.41 4.44 -12.98
C GLY A 243 -11.74 4.90 -14.27
N ASP A 244 -10.73 5.76 -14.17
CA ASP A 244 -9.88 6.11 -15.33
C ASP A 244 -9.19 4.84 -15.85
N PRO A 245 -9.41 4.42 -17.12
CA PRO A 245 -8.74 3.26 -17.68
C PRO A 245 -7.21 3.29 -17.54
N ALA A 246 -6.58 4.46 -17.48
CA ALA A 246 -5.13 4.57 -17.28
C ALA A 246 -4.65 4.10 -15.90
N ALA A 247 -5.53 4.09 -14.90
CA ALA A 247 -5.25 3.60 -13.56
C ALA A 247 -5.45 2.07 -13.41
N TYR A 248 -5.92 1.39 -14.46
CA TYR A 248 -6.26 -0.03 -14.42
C TYR A 248 -5.49 -0.85 -15.46
N ALA A 249 -5.15 -2.09 -15.10
CA ALA A 249 -4.50 -3.04 -16.00
C ALA A 249 -5.51 -3.74 -16.94
N ASP A 250 -6.76 -3.85 -16.50
CA ASP A 250 -7.91 -4.32 -17.27
C ASP A 250 -9.17 -3.52 -16.86
N SER A 251 -10.38 -4.00 -17.15
CA SER A 251 -11.60 -3.26 -16.81
C SER A 251 -12.00 -3.34 -15.33
N ILE A 252 -11.26 -4.07 -14.49
CA ILE A 252 -11.59 -4.37 -13.10
C ILE A 252 -10.42 -4.09 -12.15
N HIS A 253 -9.20 -4.46 -12.53
CA HIS A 253 -8.04 -4.50 -11.65
C HIS A 253 -7.13 -3.27 -11.84
N PRO A 254 -6.81 -2.54 -10.76
CA PRO A 254 -5.81 -1.49 -10.77
C PRO A 254 -4.45 -1.94 -11.33
N THR A 255 -3.68 -1.00 -11.87
CA THR A 255 -2.27 -1.27 -12.18
C THR A 255 -1.45 -1.50 -10.90
N ALA A 256 -0.24 -2.06 -11.03
CA ALA A 256 0.69 -2.18 -9.90
C ALA A 256 0.95 -0.83 -9.20
N ALA A 257 1.09 0.27 -9.96
CA ALA A 257 1.29 1.60 -9.39
C ALA A 257 0.04 2.10 -8.64
N SER A 258 -1.15 1.85 -9.19
CA SER A 258 -2.41 2.19 -8.53
C SER A 258 -2.62 1.38 -7.25
N TYR A 259 -2.23 0.11 -7.21
CA TYR A 259 -2.27 -0.68 -5.97
C TYR A 259 -1.34 -0.12 -4.88
N VAL A 260 -0.20 0.49 -5.23
CA VAL A 260 0.65 1.19 -4.25
C VAL A 260 -0.12 2.36 -3.63
N VAL A 261 -0.86 3.13 -4.42
CA VAL A 261 -1.70 4.24 -3.90
C VAL A 261 -2.78 3.72 -2.94
N LEU A 262 -3.45 2.62 -3.28
CA LEU A 262 -4.45 1.99 -2.40
C LEU A 262 -3.81 1.47 -1.10
N ALA A 263 -2.60 0.92 -1.17
CA ALA A 263 -1.87 0.44 -0.01
C ALA A 263 -1.34 1.59 0.88
N GLU A 264 -0.88 2.68 0.28
CA GLU A 264 -0.48 3.89 1.02
C GLU A 264 -1.66 4.47 1.80
N HIS A 265 -2.86 4.49 1.22
CA HIS A 265 -4.08 4.88 1.93
C HIS A 265 -4.38 4.00 3.13
N ALA A 266 -4.22 2.67 3.01
CA ALA A 266 -4.37 1.76 4.14
C ALA A 266 -3.40 2.09 5.29
N ILE A 267 -2.15 2.40 4.93
CA ILE A 267 -1.11 2.75 5.90
C ILE A 267 -1.41 4.08 6.56
N ASP A 268 -1.75 5.10 5.79
CA ASP A 268 -2.03 6.44 6.29
C ASP A 268 -3.29 6.47 7.17
N ALA A 269 -4.34 5.76 6.77
CA ALA A 269 -5.60 5.74 7.50
C ALA A 269 -5.55 4.91 8.79
N TYR A 270 -4.80 3.80 8.82
CA TYR A 270 -4.82 2.86 9.93
C TYR A 270 -3.43 2.34 10.34
N TYR A 271 -2.65 1.82 9.40
CA TYR A 271 -1.55 0.92 9.80
C TYR A 271 -0.37 1.66 10.40
N LEU A 272 -0.11 2.90 10.00
CA LEU A 272 0.95 3.71 10.62
C LEU A 272 0.70 3.84 12.12
N ALA A 273 -0.52 4.20 12.52
CA ALA A 273 -0.91 4.30 13.92
C ALA A 273 -0.72 2.96 14.64
N TRP A 274 -1.16 1.88 14.01
CA TRP A 274 -1.10 0.55 14.60
C TRP A 274 0.29 -0.03 14.75
N LEU A 275 1.18 0.24 13.79
CA LEU A 275 2.56 -0.23 13.77
C LEU A 275 3.45 0.56 14.72
N THR A 276 3.15 1.85 14.93
CA THR A 276 3.95 2.77 15.77
C THR A 276 3.37 2.96 17.18
N GLY A 277 2.15 2.50 17.44
CA GLY A 277 1.45 2.74 18.70
C GLY A 277 0.88 4.17 18.81
N ALA A 278 0.89 4.95 17.73
CA ALA A 278 0.21 6.24 17.69
C ALA A 278 -1.32 6.04 17.72
N PRO A 279 -2.09 7.03 18.22
CA PRO A 279 -3.54 6.98 18.13
C PRO A 279 -3.99 6.96 16.66
N LEU A 280 -5.12 6.31 16.37
CA LEU A 280 -5.80 6.49 15.09
C LEU A 280 -6.14 7.97 14.98
N VAL A 281 -5.54 8.64 13.99
CA VAL A 281 -5.89 10.02 13.69
C VAL A 281 -7.20 9.96 12.91
N PRO A 282 -8.31 10.54 13.40
CA PRO A 282 -9.52 10.66 12.61
C PRO A 282 -9.11 11.28 11.28
N GLY A 283 -9.42 10.60 10.16
CA GLY A 283 -8.87 10.94 8.84
C GLY A 283 -8.75 12.45 8.68
N LEU A 284 -7.51 12.94 8.64
CA LEU A 284 -7.25 14.38 8.58
C LEU A 284 -7.86 14.84 7.26
N GLN A 285 -9.06 15.45 7.32
CA GLN A 285 -9.51 16.32 6.26
C GLN A 285 -8.33 17.27 5.98
N PRO A 286 -7.94 17.53 4.72
CA PRO A 286 -6.68 18.17 4.37
C PRO A 286 -6.38 19.51 5.06
N VAL A 287 -7.34 20.10 5.76
CA VAL A 287 -7.16 21.27 6.63
C VAL A 287 -6.38 20.96 7.93
N ALA A 288 -6.43 19.72 8.46
CA ALA A 288 -5.82 19.38 9.75
C ALA A 288 -4.38 18.84 9.63
N ALA A 289 -3.98 18.31 8.48
CA ALA A 289 -2.62 17.78 8.26
C ALA A 289 -1.54 18.88 8.21
N LEU A 290 -1.88 20.10 7.78
CA LEU A 290 -0.96 21.24 7.83
C LEU A 290 -0.63 21.66 9.28
N ALA A 291 -1.56 21.46 10.22
CA ALA A 291 -1.37 21.86 11.61
C ALA A 291 -0.48 20.89 12.41
N LEU A 292 -0.47 19.61 12.04
CA LEU A 292 0.31 18.58 12.76
C LEU A 292 1.78 18.49 12.31
N MET A 293 2.09 18.89 11.07
CA MET A 293 3.47 18.99 10.59
C MET A 293 4.15 20.30 11.04
N ALA A 294 3.37 21.37 11.28
CA ALA A 294 3.88 22.62 11.85
C ALA A 294 4.25 22.49 13.34
N SER A 295 3.61 21.59 14.09
CA SER A 295 3.87 21.39 15.52
C SER A 295 5.08 20.48 15.80
N LEU A 296 5.53 19.66 14.84
CA LEU A 296 6.76 18.87 14.95
C LEU A 296 8.01 19.63 14.48
N GLY A 297 7.86 20.71 13.71
CA GLY A 297 8.96 21.62 13.33
C GLY A 297 9.32 22.69 14.38
N ALA A 298 8.39 23.00 15.30
CA ALA A 298 8.54 24.10 16.26
C ALA A 298 9.33 23.75 17.54
N LEU A 299 9.64 22.46 17.79
CA LEU A 299 10.48 22.05 18.93
C LEU A 299 11.99 22.04 18.64
N GLY A 300 12.41 22.41 17.42
CA GLY A 300 13.82 22.37 17.01
C GLY A 300 14.57 23.71 17.03
N TYR A 301 13.95 24.83 17.43
CA TYR A 301 14.58 26.16 17.30
C TYR A 301 14.52 27.02 18.55
N PHE A 302 15.09 26.51 19.65
CA PHE A 302 15.56 27.36 20.75
C PHE A 302 16.98 26.95 21.16
N LYS A 303 17.99 27.49 20.48
CA LYS A 303 19.29 27.74 21.13
C LYS A 303 20.15 28.79 20.42
N SER A 304 20.43 29.85 21.17
CA SER A 304 21.41 30.94 20.96
C SER A 304 21.07 31.90 19.81
N ARG A 305 20.96 33.22 20.00
CA ARG A 305 21.85 34.17 20.70
C ARG A 305 20.95 35.34 21.19
N GLY A 306 21.16 36.02 22.30
CA GLY A 306 22.42 36.42 22.91
C GLY A 306 22.69 37.90 22.66
N ARG A 307 22.21 38.75 23.60
CA ARG A 307 22.65 40.12 23.98
C ARG A 307 22.28 41.34 23.10
N PHE A 308 21.55 42.24 23.77
CA PHE A 308 21.63 43.73 23.75
C PHE A 308 23.00 44.32 23.38
N PRO A 309 23.08 45.59 22.90
CA PRO A 309 22.23 46.75 23.20
C PRO A 309 21.28 47.19 22.08
#